data_AF-U3CGM9-F1
#
_entry.id   AF-U3CGM9-F1
#
_cell.length_a   1.000
_cell.length_b   1.000
_cell.length_c   1.000
_cell.angle_alpha   90.00
_cell.angle_beta   90.00
_cell.angle_gamma   90.00
#
_symmetry.space_group_name_H-M   'P 1'
#
loop_
_entity.id
_entity.type
_entity.pdbx_description
1 polymer ?
#
loop_
_entity_poly.entity_id
_entity_poly.type
_entity_poly.pdbx_seq_one_letter_code
_entity_poly.pdbx_strand_id
1 'polypeptide(L)'
;MGLRGGSVNTYAQKMSSMELCEVLYYKRPTNQSKVSVGAEFNRRGLNKRMCDKEYNKLYVEKIIEDLIPVEEKNTFKPLATIQPLK
;
A
#
# COMPACT_ATOMS: atom_id res chain seq x y z
N MET A 1 -13.89 -6.76 4.26
CA MET A 1 -13.36 -5.70 3.38
C MET A 1 -11.85 -5.66 3.59
N GLY A 2 -11.03 -5.69 2.52
CA GLY A 2 -9.57 -5.59 2.66
C GLY A 2 -9.17 -4.23 3.24
N LEU A 3 -7.94 -4.11 3.72
CA LEU A 3 -7.36 -2.94 4.42
C LEU A 3 -7.55 -1.56 3.74
N ARG A 4 -8.01 -1.52 2.49
CA ARG A 4 -8.29 -0.31 1.70
C ARG A 4 -9.76 -0.11 1.32
N GLY A 5 -10.68 -0.83 1.97
CA GLY A 5 -12.11 -0.52 2.12
C GLY A 5 -13.04 -0.50 0.89
N GLY A 6 -12.60 0.00 -0.25
CA GLY A 6 -13.46 0.37 -1.38
C GLY A 6 -13.10 -0.28 -2.72
N SER A 7 -14.03 -0.18 -3.68
CA SER A 7 -13.81 -0.59 -5.08
C SER A 7 -12.72 0.24 -5.74
N VAL A 8 -11.86 -0.40 -6.53
CA VAL A 8 -10.85 0.28 -7.37
C VAL A 8 -11.50 0.62 -8.71
N ASN A 9 -11.78 1.90 -8.92
CA ASN A 9 -12.48 2.37 -10.12
C ASN A 9 -11.55 3.07 -11.13
N THR A 10 -10.24 3.08 -10.89
CA THR A 10 -9.24 3.60 -11.82
C THR A 10 -8.94 2.60 -12.94
N TYR A 11 -8.50 3.09 -14.09
CA TYR A 11 -8.01 2.22 -15.18
C TYR A 11 -6.83 1.37 -14.71
N ALA A 12 -6.70 0.13 -15.20
CA ALA A 12 -5.61 -0.78 -14.82
C ALA A 12 -4.22 -0.12 -14.92
N GLN A 13 -3.98 0.65 -15.99
CA GLN A 13 -2.74 1.42 -16.20
C GLN A 13 -2.43 2.45 -15.10
N LYS A 14 -3.46 2.95 -14.41
CA LYS A 14 -3.36 3.93 -13.32
C LYS A 14 -3.51 3.29 -11.93
N MET A 15 -3.80 2.00 -11.84
CA MET A 15 -3.81 1.30 -10.56
C MET A 15 -2.38 1.24 -10.00
N SER A 16 -2.23 1.38 -8.69
CA SER A 16 -0.98 1.08 -8.00
C SER A 16 -0.66 -0.42 -8.06
N SER A 17 0.61 -0.79 -7.87
CA SER A 17 1.01 -2.21 -7.83
C SER A 17 0.21 -3.00 -6.80
N MET A 18 -0.07 -2.38 -5.65
CA MET A 18 -0.89 -2.98 -4.60
C MET A 18 -2.36 -3.15 -5.03
N GLU A 19 -2.95 -2.18 -5.71
CA GLU A 19 -4.32 -2.31 -6.22
C GLU A 19 -4.44 -3.43 -7.27
N LEU A 20 -3.44 -3.57 -8.14
CA LEU A 20 -3.38 -4.69 -9.09
C LEU A 20 -3.32 -6.04 -8.35
N CYS A 21 -2.48 -6.15 -7.31
CA CYS A 21 -2.40 -7.33 -6.44
C CYS A 21 -3.74 -7.62 -5.76
N GLU A 22 -4.38 -6.59 -5.19
CA GLU A 22 -5.64 -6.69 -4.45
C GLU A 22 -6.80 -7.15 -5.34
N VAL A 23 -6.90 -6.61 -6.55
CA VAL A 23 -7.93 -6.97 -7.51
C VAL A 23 -7.73 -8.39 -8.04
N LEU A 24 -6.48 -8.80 -8.34
CA LEU A 24 -6.19 -10.12 -8.90
C LEU A 24 -6.27 -11.25 -7.88
N TYR A 25 -5.64 -11.09 -6.71
CA TYR A 25 -5.46 -12.17 -5.75
C TYR A 25 -6.36 -12.07 -4.52
N TYR A 26 -6.69 -10.85 -4.09
CA TYR A 26 -7.42 -10.60 -2.84
C TYR A 26 -8.89 -10.20 -3.05
N LYS A 27 -9.41 -10.41 -4.27
CA LYS A 27 -10.82 -10.21 -4.65
C LYS A 27 -11.36 -8.81 -4.34
N ARG A 28 -10.51 -7.78 -4.42
CA ARG A 28 -10.97 -6.40 -4.27
C ARG A 28 -11.88 -6.04 -5.45
N PRO A 29 -13.08 -5.47 -5.20
CA PRO A 29 -14.00 -5.12 -6.27
C PRO A 29 -13.38 -4.05 -7.19
N THR A 30 -13.70 -4.13 -8.49
CA THR A 30 -13.30 -3.16 -9.50
C THR A 30 -14.33 -3.12 -10.63
N ASN A 31 -14.44 -1.97 -11.30
CA ASN A 31 -15.21 -1.83 -12.54
C ASN A 31 -14.38 -2.17 -13.80
N GLN A 32 -13.09 -2.48 -13.65
CA GLN A 32 -12.21 -2.86 -14.76
C GLN A 32 -12.24 -4.36 -15.02
N SER A 33 -12.00 -4.77 -16.27
CA SER A 33 -11.88 -6.19 -16.62
C SER A 33 -10.65 -6.81 -15.94
N LYS A 34 -10.82 -8.02 -15.38
CA LYS A 34 -9.72 -8.80 -14.78
C LYS A 34 -8.58 -9.07 -15.77
N VAL A 35 -8.89 -9.17 -17.07
CA VAL A 35 -7.89 -9.38 -18.12
C VAL A 35 -6.99 -8.15 -18.24
N SER A 36 -7.56 -6.95 -18.23
CA SER A 36 -6.79 -5.70 -18.28
C SER A 36 -5.89 -5.51 -17.06
N VAL A 37 -6.40 -5.90 -15.89
CA VAL A 37 -5.63 -5.87 -14.63
C VAL A 37 -4.48 -6.89 -14.67
N GLY A 38 -4.75 -8.11 -15.15
CA GLY A 38 -3.72 -9.15 -15.32
C GLY A 38 -2.65 -8.78 -16.35
N ALA A 39 -3.05 -8.18 -17.46
CA ALA A 39 -2.13 -7.69 -18.48
C ALA A 39 -1.21 -6.61 -17.92
N GLU A 40 -1.74 -5.64 -17.17
CA GLU A 40 -0.93 -4.60 -16.55
C GLU A 40 -0.01 -5.16 -15.45
N PHE A 41 -0.50 -6.13 -14.68
CA PHE A 41 0.30 -6.83 -13.67
C PHE A 41 1.53 -7.50 -14.29
N ASN A 42 1.33 -8.23 -15.39
CA ASN A 42 2.42 -8.87 -16.13
C ASN A 42 3.32 -7.83 -16.82
N ARG A 43 2.74 -6.77 -17.40
CA ARG A 43 3.49 -5.68 -18.04
C ARG A 43 4.47 -5.01 -17.06
N ARG A 44 4.08 -4.91 -15.79
CA ARG A 44 4.91 -4.35 -14.71
C ARG A 44 5.87 -5.35 -14.07
N GLY A 45 5.86 -6.61 -14.49
CA GLY A 45 6.70 -7.65 -13.91
C GLY A 45 6.40 -7.92 -12.43
N LEU A 46 5.16 -7.68 -11.98
CA LEU A 46 4.76 -7.93 -10.60
C LEU A 46 4.68 -9.45 -10.34
N ASN A 47 4.88 -9.84 -9.08
CA ASN A 47 4.84 -11.24 -8.67
C ASN A 47 3.97 -11.41 -7.43
N LYS A 48 3.21 -12.50 -7.37
CA LYS A 48 2.34 -12.84 -6.23
C LYS A 48 3.13 -12.85 -4.91
N ARG A 49 4.36 -13.35 -4.90
CA ARG A 49 5.22 -13.35 -3.71
C ARG A 49 5.49 -11.94 -3.15
N MET A 50 5.68 -10.96 -4.04
CA MET A 50 5.84 -9.56 -3.65
C MET A 50 4.52 -8.98 -3.12
N CYS A 51 3.40 -9.27 -3.80
CA CYS A 51 2.07 -8.90 -3.31
C CYS A 51 1.84 -9.41 -1.87
N ASP A 52 2.16 -10.68 -1.62
CA ASP A 52 1.99 -11.31 -0.30
C ASP A 52 2.89 -10.65 0.75
N LYS A 53 4.13 -10.27 0.39
CA LYS A 53 5.05 -9.58 1.30
C LYS A 53 4.57 -8.16 1.64
N GLU A 54 4.14 -7.38 0.64
CA GLU A 54 3.63 -6.02 0.86
C GLU A 54 2.29 -6.03 1.60
N TYR A 55 1.40 -6.98 1.28
CA TYR A 55 0.11 -7.13 1.97
C TYR A 55 0.32 -7.44 3.45
N ASN A 56 1.17 -8.41 3.77
CA ASN A 56 1.47 -8.78 5.15
C ASN A 56 2.15 -7.65 5.91
N LYS A 57 3.05 -6.88 5.27
CA LYS A 57 3.69 -5.73 5.91
C LYS A 57 2.65 -4.69 6.33
N LEU A 58 1.73 -4.33 5.43
CA LEU A 58 0.66 -3.39 5.74
C LEU A 58 -0.28 -3.90 6.86
N TYR A 59 -0.55 -5.21 6.86
CA TYR A 59 -1.38 -5.83 7.91
C TYR A 59 -0.68 -5.83 9.28
N VAL A 60 0.61 -6.19 9.31
CA VAL A 60 1.43 -6.21 10.53
C VAL A 60 1.64 -4.80 11.08
N GLU A 61 1.97 -3.82 10.23
CA GLU A 61 2.11 -2.41 10.65
C GLU A 61 0.82 -1.89 11.28
N LYS A 62 -0.36 -2.26 10.75
CA LYS A 62 -1.64 -1.86 11.34
C LYS A 62 -1.95 -2.53 12.67
N ILE A 63 -1.68 -3.83 12.80
CA ILE A 63 -1.81 -4.52 14.10
C ILE A 63 -0.90 -3.86 15.14
N ILE A 64 0.32 -3.47 14.76
CA ILE A 64 1.22 -2.75 15.64
C ILE A 64 0.65 -1.36 15.98
N GLU A 65 0.11 -0.61 15.02
CA GLU A 65 -0.56 0.68 15.28
C GLU A 65 -1.80 0.57 16.18
N ASP A 66 -2.58 -0.51 16.04
CA ASP A 66 -3.80 -0.74 16.83
C ASP A 66 -3.50 -1.28 18.24
N LEU A 67 -2.37 -1.98 18.43
CA LEU A 67 -1.94 -2.52 19.73
C LEU A 67 -1.05 -1.56 20.53
N ILE A 68 -0.42 -0.58 19.88
CA ILE A 68 0.30 0.49 20.56
C ILE A 68 -0.73 1.54 20.99
N PRO A 69 -1.02 1.69 22.31
CA PRO A 69 -1.74 2.88 22.76
C PRO A 69 -0.91 4.08 22.31
N VAL A 70 -1.54 5.00 21.58
CA VAL A 70 -0.88 6.17 21.00
C VAL A 70 -0.30 7.03 22.12
N GLU A 71 0.91 6.72 22.57
CA GLU A 71 1.82 7.74 23.08
C GLU A 71 2.36 8.44 21.84
N GLU A 72 1.83 9.64 21.66
CA GLU A 72 2.30 10.73 20.82
C GLU A 72 3.65 10.41 20.15
N LYS A 73 3.62 10.06 18.86
CA LYS A 73 4.82 10.10 18.01
C LYS A 73 5.34 11.52 18.08
N ASN A 74 6.24 11.77 19.03
CA ASN A 74 7.01 12.98 19.10
C ASN A 74 7.63 13.15 17.73
N THR A 75 7.10 14.15 17.02
CA THR A 75 7.66 14.79 15.85
C THR A 75 9.17 14.62 15.90
N PHE A 76 9.73 13.83 14.97
CA PHE A 76 11.15 13.89 14.67
C PHE A 76 11.41 15.34 14.24
N LYS A 77 11.75 16.20 15.20
CA LYS A 77 12.25 17.54 14.93
C LYS A 77 13.51 17.31 14.09
N PRO A 78 13.59 17.84 12.86
CA PRO A 78 14.84 17.77 12.12
C PRO A 78 15.93 18.37 13.01
N LEU A 79 17.03 17.63 13.11
CA LEU A 79 18.24 17.94 13.87
C LEU A 79 18.51 19.45 13.80
N ALA A 80 18.62 20.10 14.96
CA ALA A 80 18.95 21.51 15.04
C ALA A 80 20.22 21.78 14.20
N THR A 81 20.06 22.52 13.09
CA THR A 81 21.17 23.18 12.43
C THR A 81 21.81 24.10 13.46
N ILE A 82 23.00 23.74 13.93
CA ILE A 82 23.86 24.62 14.71
C ILE A 82 24.24 25.76 13.77
N GLN A 83 23.63 26.93 13.92
CA GLN A 83 24.12 28.14 13.27
C GLN A 83 25.36 28.62 14.05
N PRO A 84 26.48 28.93 13.37
CA PRO A 84 27.67 29.46 14.04
C PRO A 84 27.38 30.86 14.59
N LEU A 85 27.77 31.07 15.85
CA LEU A 85 27.72 32.36 16.55
C LEU A 85 28.46 33.45 15.75
N LYS A 86 27.82 34.60 15.54
CA LYS A 86 28.46 35.85 15.16
C LYS A 86 28.17 36.90 16.22
#